data_AF-A0A2G7GVF2-F1
#
_entry.id   AF-A0A2G7GVF2-F1
#
_cell.length_a   1.000
_cell.length_b   1.000
_cell.length_c   1.000
_cell.angle_alpha   90.00
_cell.angle_beta   90.00
_cell.angle_gamma   90.00
#
_symmetry.space_group_name_H-M   'P 1'
#
loop_
_entity.id
_entity.type
_entity.pdbx_description
1 polymer ?
#
loop_
_entity_poly.entity_id
_entity_poly.type
_entity_poly.pdbx_seq_one_letter_code
_entity_poly.pdbx_strand_id
1 'polypeptide(L)'
;MDVSSRVLSELASREAALDAQIEAARAQAQATVEAAEAEAAGILREAEARAKALQTEHEQTLAAEVQQIRAQASASAQEQAQATRARAEAKLGQAVDTIMRAVLP
;
A
#
# COMPACT_ATOMS: atom_id res chain seq x y z
N MET A 1 55.53 -33.34 -46.11
CA MET A 1 54.22 -33.61 -45.44
C MET A 1 54.30 -32.97 -44.08
N ASP A 2 53.89 -31.71 -44.05
CA ASP A 2 54.69 -30.64 -43.49
C ASP A 2 54.19 -30.19 -42.14
N VAL A 3 55.13 -29.86 -41.25
CA VAL A 3 54.89 -29.31 -39.91
C VAL A 3 53.86 -28.18 -39.93
N SER A 4 53.83 -27.38 -41.01
CA SER A 4 52.86 -26.33 -41.27
C SER A 4 51.41 -26.82 -41.34
N SER A 5 51.14 -28.01 -41.90
CA SER A 5 49.79 -28.59 -41.96
C SER A 5 49.26 -29.01 -40.59
N ARG A 6 50.16 -29.51 -39.72
CA ARG A 6 49.82 -29.90 -38.34
C ARG A 6 49.52 -28.67 -37.48
N VAL A 7 50.32 -27.61 -37.62
CA VAL A 7 50.08 -26.32 -36.94
C VAL A 7 48.76 -25.70 -37.36
N LEU A 8 48.42 -25.73 -38.66
CA LEU A 8 47.13 -25.23 -39.15
C LEU A 8 45.95 -26.04 -38.61
N SER A 9 46.07 -27.37 -38.54
CA SER A 9 45.02 -28.22 -37.97
C SER A 9 44.82 -27.99 -36.46
N GLU A 10 45.90 -27.72 -35.73
CA GLU A 10 45.84 -27.42 -34.30
C GLU A 10 45.27 -26.01 -34.05
N LEU A 11 45.61 -25.04 -34.90
CA LEU A 11 45.04 -23.70 -34.84
C LEU A 11 43.53 -23.75 -35.11
N ALA A 12 43.11 -24.47 -36.15
CA ALA A 12 41.70 -24.64 -36.49
C ALA A 12 40.91 -25.37 -35.39
N SER A 13 41.51 -26.38 -34.73
CA SER A 13 40.84 -27.05 -33.60
C SER A 13 40.71 -26.14 -32.38
N ARG A 14 41.72 -25.29 -32.13
CA ARG A 14 41.67 -24.32 -31.03
C ARG A 14 40.66 -23.20 -31.31
N GLU A 15 40.57 -22.72 -32.56
CA GLU A 15 39.57 -21.73 -32.98
C GLU A 15 38.15 -22.28 -32.80
N ALA A 16 37.87 -23.49 -33.30
CA ALA A 16 36.57 -24.12 -33.11
C ALA A 16 36.21 -24.35 -31.63
N ALA A 17 37.20 -24.68 -30.79
CA ALA A 17 36.99 -24.83 -29.35
C ALA A 17 36.73 -23.49 -28.64
N LEU A 18 37.36 -22.40 -29.09
CA LEU A 18 37.11 -21.06 -28.56
C LEU A 18 35.75 -20.54 -28.99
N ASP A 19 35.34 -20.76 -30.24
CA ASP A 19 34.01 -20.39 -30.73
C ASP A 19 32.91 -21.12 -29.97
N ALA A 20 33.08 -22.43 -29.74
CA ALA A 20 32.15 -23.21 -28.93
C ALA A 20 32.04 -22.68 -27.48
N GLN A 21 33.15 -22.25 -26.90
CA GLN A 21 33.16 -21.64 -25.56
C GLN A 21 32.47 -20.27 -25.54
N ILE A 22 32.67 -19.45 -26.58
CA ILE A 22 32.02 -18.14 -26.69
C ILE A 22 30.50 -18.32 -26.82
N GLU A 23 30.04 -19.23 -27.67
CA GLU A 23 28.61 -19.48 -27.82
C GLU A 23 27.98 -20.08 -26.56
N ALA A 24 28.68 -20.99 -25.87
CA ALA A 24 28.23 -21.49 -24.57
C ALA A 24 28.13 -20.37 -23.51
N ALA A 25 29.13 -19.48 -23.45
CA ALA A 25 29.13 -18.35 -22.53
C ALA A 25 28.01 -17.35 -22.84
N ARG A 26 27.74 -17.09 -24.13
CA ARG A 26 26.61 -16.24 -24.56
C ARG A 26 25.27 -16.84 -24.17
N ALA A 27 25.07 -18.13 -24.43
CA ALA A 27 23.85 -18.83 -24.05
C ALA A 27 23.63 -18.81 -22.53
N GLN A 28 24.69 -19.03 -21.75
CA GLN A 28 24.62 -18.96 -20.30
C GLN A 28 24.32 -17.55 -19.78
N ALA A 29 24.94 -16.52 -20.37
CA ALA A 29 24.66 -15.13 -20.02
C ALA A 29 23.21 -14.77 -20.31
N GLN A 30 22.69 -15.17 -21.48
CA GLN A 30 21.30 -14.95 -21.86
C GLN A 30 20.33 -15.63 -20.90
N ALA A 31 20.56 -16.90 -20.57
CA ALA A 31 19.74 -17.63 -19.60
C ALA A 31 19.75 -16.98 -18.20
N THR A 32 20.90 -16.42 -17.81
CA THR A 32 21.02 -15.71 -16.52
C THR A 32 20.21 -14.41 -16.50
N VAL A 33 20.24 -13.65 -17.60
CA VAL A 33 19.44 -12.43 -17.75
C VAL A 33 17.95 -12.76 -17.75
N GLU A 34 17.52 -13.75 -18.52
CA GLU A 34 16.11 -14.18 -18.57
C GLU A 34 15.59 -14.65 -17.20
N ALA A 35 16.41 -15.40 -16.44
CA ALA A 35 16.06 -15.80 -15.09
C ALA A 35 15.91 -14.60 -14.15
N ALA A 36 16.84 -13.64 -14.21
CA ALA A 36 16.79 -12.43 -13.40
C ALA A 36 15.58 -11.54 -13.75
N GLU A 37 15.24 -11.42 -15.03
CA GLU A 37 14.05 -10.69 -15.48
C GLU A 37 12.75 -11.34 -15.00
N ALA A 38 12.67 -12.68 -15.07
CA ALA A 38 11.53 -13.43 -14.56
C ALA A 38 11.36 -13.27 -13.04
N GLU A 39 12.47 -13.29 -12.29
CA GLU A 39 12.47 -13.05 -10.86
C GLU A 39 12.03 -11.61 -10.53
N ALA A 40 12.59 -10.61 -11.21
CA ALA A 40 12.21 -9.21 -11.04
C ALA A 40 10.72 -8.98 -11.34
N ALA A 41 10.19 -9.56 -12.42
CA ALA A 41 8.78 -9.52 -12.75
C ALA A 41 7.90 -10.24 -11.72
N GLY A 42 8.42 -11.29 -11.07
CA GLY A 42 7.79 -11.94 -9.93
C GLY A 42 7.68 -11.01 -8.73
N ILE A 43 8.80 -10.38 -8.35
CA ILE A 43 8.89 -9.44 -7.23
C ILE A 43 7.94 -8.25 -7.43
N LEU A 44 7.91 -7.68 -8.63
CA LEU A 44 7.01 -6.55 -8.93
C LEU A 44 5.54 -6.93 -8.78
N ARG A 45 5.13 -8.07 -9.33
CA ARG A 45 3.74 -8.56 -9.19
C ARG A 45 3.36 -8.82 -7.74
N GLU A 46 4.28 -9.38 -6.95
CA GLU A 46 4.06 -9.59 -5.52
C GLU A 46 3.96 -8.27 -4.75
N ALA A 47 4.82 -7.31 -5.05
CA ALA A 47 4.79 -5.99 -4.43
C ALA A 47 3.47 -5.26 -4.74
N GLU A 48 3.00 -5.31 -6.00
CA GLU A 48 1.70 -4.75 -6.40
C GLU A 48 0.53 -5.41 -5.68
N ALA A 49 0.54 -6.75 -5.56
CA ALA A 49 -0.48 -7.50 -4.84
C ALA A 49 -0.51 -7.12 -3.35
N ARG A 50 0.66 -7.00 -2.72
CA ARG A 50 0.79 -6.57 -1.31
C ARG A 50 0.32 -5.14 -1.12
N ALA A 51 0.68 -4.22 -2.03
CA ALA A 51 0.25 -2.83 -1.97
C ALA A 51 -1.29 -2.71 -2.07
N LYS A 52 -1.91 -3.47 -2.98
CA LYS A 52 -3.37 -3.51 -3.13
C LYS A 52 -4.07 -4.09 -1.90
N ALA A 53 -3.51 -5.13 -1.30
CA ALA A 53 -4.03 -5.71 -0.06
C ALA A 53 -3.98 -4.69 1.09
N LEU A 54 -2.83 -4.03 1.28
CA LEU A 54 -2.66 -2.98 2.30
C LEU A 54 -3.61 -1.80 2.07
N GLN A 55 -3.80 -1.38 0.82
CA GLN A 55 -4.75 -0.32 0.49
C GLN A 55 -6.18 -0.72 0.89
N THR A 56 -6.59 -1.95 0.57
CA THR A 56 -7.93 -2.45 0.88
C THR A 56 -8.15 -2.54 2.40
N GLU A 57 -7.16 -3.04 3.14
CA GLU A 57 -7.20 -3.11 4.60
C GLU A 57 -7.29 -1.70 5.23
N HIS A 58 -6.51 -0.76 4.70
CA HIS A 58 -6.53 0.62 5.18
C HIS A 58 -7.87 1.31 4.92
N GLU A 59 -8.46 1.13 3.72
CA GLU A 59 -9.78 1.67 3.38
C GLU A 59 -10.88 1.10 4.29
N GLN A 60 -10.83 -0.20 4.61
CA GLN A 60 -11.77 -0.83 5.54
C GLN A 60 -11.63 -0.28 6.97
N THR A 61 -10.38 -0.14 7.43
CA THR A 61 -10.06 0.41 8.75
C THR A 61 -10.54 1.86 8.86
N LEU A 62 -10.24 2.69 7.87
CA LEU A 62 -10.66 4.08 7.82
C LEU A 62 -12.19 4.21 7.80
N ALA A 63 -12.89 3.37 7.04
CA ALA A 63 -14.35 3.35 7.02
C ALA A 63 -14.94 3.00 8.40
N ALA A 64 -14.36 2.01 9.09
CA ALA A 64 -14.77 1.63 10.43
C ALA A 64 -14.51 2.75 11.46
N GLU A 65 -13.34 3.37 11.41
CA GLU A 65 -12.99 4.50 12.28
C GLU A 65 -13.91 5.70 12.08
N VAL A 66 -14.20 6.06 10.82
CA VAL A 66 -15.13 7.15 10.50
C VAL A 66 -16.53 6.86 11.04
N GLN A 67 -17.01 5.62 10.93
CA GLN A 67 -18.30 5.22 11.50
C GLN A 67 -18.30 5.33 13.02
N GLN A 68 -17.23 4.88 13.70
CA GLN A 68 -17.10 5.00 15.15
C GLN A 68 -17.07 6.47 15.60
N ILE A 69 -16.25 7.30 14.96
CA ILE A 69 -16.16 8.74 15.25
C ILE A 69 -17.53 9.40 15.08
N ARG A 70 -18.25 9.08 13.99
CA ARG A 70 -19.59 9.64 13.75
C ARG A 70 -20.59 9.19 14.81
N ALA A 71 -20.58 7.91 15.18
CA ALA A 71 -21.45 7.39 16.23
C ALA A 71 -21.18 8.07 17.57
N GLN A 72 -19.91 8.19 17.95
CA GLN A 72 -19.49 8.84 19.20
C GLN A 72 -19.87 10.33 19.20
N ALA A 73 -19.60 11.05 18.11
CA ALA A 73 -19.99 12.46 17.98
C ALA A 73 -21.51 12.65 18.09
N SER A 74 -22.30 11.75 17.50
CA SER A 74 -23.76 11.81 17.59
C SER A 74 -24.27 11.56 19.02
N ALA A 75 -23.67 10.61 19.75
CA ALA A 75 -24.01 10.33 21.13
C ALA A 75 -23.66 11.51 22.03
N SER A 76 -22.47 12.09 21.89
CA SER A 76 -22.05 13.28 22.64
C SER A 76 -22.93 14.49 22.34
N ALA A 77 -23.33 14.69 21.07
CA ALA A 77 -24.24 15.78 20.71
C ALA A 77 -25.63 15.60 21.34
N GLN A 78 -26.17 14.37 21.37
CA GLN A 78 -27.44 14.07 22.04
C GLN A 78 -27.37 14.31 23.54
N GLU A 79 -26.30 13.88 24.19
CA GLU A 79 -26.07 14.10 25.62
C GLU A 79 -25.98 15.59 25.95
N GLN A 80 -25.23 16.37 25.17
CA GLN A 80 -25.11 17.82 25.35
C GLN A 80 -26.45 18.54 25.13
N ALA A 81 -27.24 18.12 24.14
CA ALA A 81 -28.57 18.67 23.88
C ALA A 81 -29.52 18.39 25.06
N GLN A 82 -29.52 17.17 25.59
CA GLN A 82 -30.32 16.79 26.76
C GLN A 82 -29.88 17.55 28.01
N ALA A 83 -28.57 17.67 28.24
CA ALA A 83 -28.03 18.43 29.36
C ALA A 83 -28.39 19.93 29.27
N THR A 84 -28.32 20.51 28.08
CA THR A 84 -28.71 21.90 27.84
C THR A 84 -30.20 22.10 28.09
N ARG A 85 -31.05 21.19 27.59
CA ARG A 85 -32.49 21.22 27.80
C ARG A 85 -32.85 21.12 29.28
N ALA A 86 -32.26 20.16 30.01
CA ALA A 86 -32.49 19.99 31.45
C ALA A 86 -32.08 21.25 32.25
N ARG A 87 -30.95 21.86 31.91
CA ARG A 87 -30.50 23.12 32.53
C ARG A 87 -31.44 24.29 32.23
N ALA A 88 -31.98 24.37 31.01
CA ALA A 88 -32.93 25.41 30.63
C ALA A 88 -34.27 25.23 31.35
N GLU A 89 -34.80 24.01 31.40
CA GLU A 89 -36.04 23.68 32.12
C GLU A 89 -35.92 24.01 33.62
N ALA A 90 -34.80 23.72 34.25
CA ALA A 90 -34.55 24.05 35.67
C ALA A 90 -34.57 25.56 35.96
N LYS A 91 -34.17 26.40 35.00
CA LYS A 91 -34.11 27.87 35.16
C LYS A 91 -35.38 28.58 34.67
N LEU A 92 -36.24 27.88 33.92
CA LEU A 92 -37.42 28.46 33.28
C LEU A 92 -38.38 29.05 34.32
N GLY A 93 -38.69 28.32 35.38
CA GLY A 93 -39.62 28.78 36.43
C GLY A 93 -39.14 30.06 37.12
N GLN A 94 -37.87 30.12 37.49
CA GLN A 94 -37.28 31.31 38.13
C GLN A 94 -37.24 32.51 37.18
N ALA A 95 -36.95 32.30 35.89
CA ALA A 95 -36.98 33.35 34.89
C ALA A 95 -38.41 33.88 34.66
N VAL A 96 -39.42 33.00 34.60
CA VAL A 96 -40.84 33.39 34.45
C VAL A 96 -41.30 34.21 35.65
N ASP A 97 -41.03 33.79 36.88
CA ASP A 97 -41.38 34.54 38.09
C ASP A 97 -40.72 35.93 38.12
N THR A 98 -39.44 36.00 37.74
CA THR A 98 -38.69 37.27 37.68
C THR A 98 -39.32 38.23 36.66
N ILE A 99 -39.71 37.74 35.49
CA ILE A 99 -40.37 38.54 34.46
C ILE A 99 -41.76 38.98 34.93
N MET A 100 -42.58 38.07 35.47
CA MET A 100 -43.93 38.41 35.94
C MET A 100 -43.90 39.51 37.01
N ARG A 101 -42.95 39.43 37.95
CA ARG A 101 -42.78 40.45 39.00
C ARG A 101 -42.32 41.81 38.45
N ALA A 102 -41.57 41.83 37.34
CA ALA A 102 -41.10 43.06 36.71
C ALA A 102 -42.16 43.73 35.82
N VAL A 103 -43.15 42.98 35.33
CA VAL A 103 -44.15 43.44 34.35
C VAL A 103 -45.52 43.69 34.99
N LEU A 104 -45.80 43.14 36.18
CA LEU A 104 -47.01 43.44 36.94
C LEU A 104 -46.88 44.81 37.65
N PRO A 105 -47.86 45.72 37.50
CA PRO A 105 -47.85 47.06 38.09
C PRO A 105 -48.03 47.06 39.61
#